data_AF-A0A4V2HTK2-F1
#
_entry.id   AF-A0A4V2HTK2-F1
#
_cell.length_a   1.000
_cell.length_b   1.000
_cell.length_c   1.000
_cell.angle_alpha   90.00
_cell.angle_beta   90.00
_cell.angle_gamma   90.00
#
_symmetry.space_group_name_H-M   'P 1'
#
loop_
_entity.id
_entity.type
_entity.pdbx_description
1 polymer ?
#
loop_
_entity_poly.entity_id
_entity_poly.type
_entity_poly.pdbx_seq_one_letter_code
_entity_poly.pdbx_strand_id
1 'polypeptide(L)'
;VTLVEQPLPAGNDAALAQIKRPLAVCADESVHARASLEGLRDRYDAVNIKLDKTGGLTEALAMADAAQALGFDIMVGCMVATSLAMAPAMLLTPQARFVDLDGPLLLARDRDHRLRYDGSLVYPAEAALWG
;
A
#
# COMPACT_ATOMS: atom_id res chain seq x y z
N VAL A 1 -13.00 -13.47 -2.84
CA VAL A 1 -12.49 -12.08 -2.83
C VAL A 1 -12.53 -11.58 -1.40
N THR A 2 -11.48 -10.93 -0.91
CA THR A 2 -11.35 -10.46 0.49
C THR A 2 -11.27 -8.94 0.62
N LEU A 3 -10.89 -8.24 -0.45
CA LEU A 3 -10.71 -6.79 -0.50
C LEU A 3 -11.09 -6.30 -1.91
N VAL A 4 -11.69 -5.11 -2.01
CA VAL A 4 -11.92 -4.40 -3.27
C VAL A 4 -11.20 -3.05 -3.19
N GLU A 5 -10.26 -2.80 -4.09
CA GLU A 5 -9.48 -1.57 -4.13
C GLU A 5 -10.11 -0.54 -5.07
N GLN A 6 -10.22 0.70 -4.59
CA GLN A 6 -10.71 1.88 -5.31
C GLN A 6 -11.81 1.61 -6.36
N PRO A 7 -13.01 1.17 -5.95
CA PRO A 7 -14.07 0.82 -6.90
C PRO A 7 -14.66 2.03 -7.63
N LEU A 8 -14.49 3.26 -7.10
CA LEU A 8 -15.02 4.50 -7.67
C LEU A 8 -13.90 5.53 -7.84
N PRO A 9 -14.02 6.46 -8.81
CA PRO A 9 -13.02 7.51 -9.03
C PRO A 9 -12.82 8.38 -7.78
N ALA A 10 -11.57 8.77 -7.53
CA ALA A 10 -11.24 9.69 -6.45
C ALA A 10 -12.01 11.02 -6.61
N GLY A 11 -12.61 11.49 -5.51
CA GLY A 11 -13.48 12.68 -5.51
C GLY A 11 -14.90 12.43 -6.03
N ASN A 12 -15.20 11.24 -6.55
CA ASN A 12 -16.55 10.81 -6.93
C ASN A 12 -16.91 9.45 -6.32
N ASP A 13 -16.60 9.30 -5.03
CA ASP A 13 -16.70 8.06 -4.25
C ASP A 13 -17.65 8.17 -3.04
N ALA A 14 -18.42 9.26 -2.95
CA ALA A 14 -19.37 9.52 -1.85
C ALA A 14 -20.44 8.42 -1.70
N ALA A 15 -20.77 7.72 -2.78
CA ALA A 15 -21.72 6.60 -2.74
C ALA A 15 -21.24 5.46 -1.81
N LEU A 16 -19.93 5.31 -1.58
CA LEU A 16 -19.36 4.26 -0.70
C LEU A 16 -19.79 4.42 0.77
N ALA A 17 -20.18 5.62 1.20
CA ALA A 17 -20.69 5.87 2.54
C ALA A 17 -22.16 5.45 2.72
N GLN A 18 -22.89 5.21 1.62
CA GLN A 18 -24.34 4.97 1.64
C GLN A 18 -24.72 3.54 1.25
N ILE A 19 -23.77 2.78 0.69
CA ILE A 19 -24.01 1.39 0.29
C ILE A 19 -23.53 0.42 1.37
N LYS A 20 -24.16 -0.75 1.41
CA LYS A 20 -23.60 -1.87 2.17
C LYS A 20 -22.32 -2.35 1.49
N ARG A 21 -21.23 -2.47 2.24
CA ARG A 21 -19.95 -3.03 1.79
C ARG A 21 -19.82 -4.49 2.28
N PRO A 22 -20.23 -5.51 1.48
CA PRO A 22 -20.11 -6.91 1.90
C PRO A 22 -18.65 -7.41 1.89
N LEU A 23 -17.76 -6.68 1.23
CA LEU A 23 -16.31 -6.88 1.23
C LEU A 23 -15.66 -5.56 1.66
N ALA A 24 -14.50 -5.65 2.32
CA ALA A 24 -13.74 -4.47 2.70
C ALA A 24 -13.35 -3.66 1.46
N VAL A 25 -13.48 -2.33 1.54
CA VAL A 25 -13.11 -1.40 0.46
C VAL A 25 -11.85 -0.64 0.84
N CYS A 26 -10.84 -0.70 -0.01
CA CYS A 26 -9.54 -0.05 0.17
C CYS A 26 -9.43 1.24 -0.66
N ALA A 27 -9.00 2.34 -0.04
CA ALA A 27 -8.64 3.55 -0.78
C ALA A 27 -7.23 3.41 -1.37
N ASP A 28 -7.06 3.73 -2.65
CA ASP A 28 -5.75 3.91 -3.30
C ASP A 28 -5.63 5.32 -3.87
N GLU A 29 -6.28 5.62 -5.00
CA GLU A 29 -6.27 6.96 -5.61
C GLU A 29 -6.90 8.04 -4.72
N SER A 30 -7.80 7.66 -3.81
CA SER A 30 -8.40 8.59 -2.83
C SER A 30 -7.48 8.91 -1.65
N VAL A 31 -6.31 8.28 -1.51
CA VAL A 31 -5.42 8.48 -0.35
C VAL A 31 -3.94 8.57 -0.76
N HIS A 32 -3.27 9.67 -0.40
CA HIS A 32 -1.87 9.90 -0.79
C HIS A 32 -0.89 10.00 0.39
N ALA A 33 -1.25 10.76 1.43
CA ALA A 33 -0.44 10.96 2.64
C ALA A 33 -1.34 11.08 3.88
N ARG A 34 -0.78 11.35 5.07
CA ARG A 34 -1.57 11.52 6.31
C ARG A 34 -2.73 12.51 6.17
N ALA A 35 -2.50 13.63 5.51
CA ALA A 35 -3.51 14.67 5.31
C ALA A 35 -4.73 14.16 4.51
N SER A 36 -4.57 13.13 3.68
CA SER A 36 -5.66 12.54 2.90
C SER A 36 -6.51 11.54 3.69
N LEU A 37 -6.10 11.13 4.89
CA LEU A 37 -6.88 10.19 5.72
C LEU A 37 -8.17 10.81 6.26
N GLU A 38 -8.19 12.14 6.37
CA GLU A 38 -9.35 12.87 6.87
C GLU A 38 -10.57 12.63 5.98
N GLY A 39 -11.69 12.26 6.60
CA GLY A 39 -12.95 12.04 5.89
C GLY A 39 -13.00 10.77 5.03
N LEU A 40 -12.05 9.83 5.14
CA LEU A 40 -12.13 8.53 4.43
C LEU A 40 -12.92 7.45 5.20
N ARG A 41 -13.05 7.56 6.53
CA ARG A 41 -13.58 6.49 7.40
C ARG A 41 -15.03 6.09 7.11
N ASP A 42 -15.82 7.01 6.59
CA ASP A 42 -17.20 6.72 6.19
C ASP A 42 -17.27 5.92 4.88
N ARG A 43 -16.26 6.08 3.99
CA ARG A 43 -16.22 5.49 2.64
C ARG A 43 -15.35 4.24 2.52
N TYR A 44 -14.33 4.10 3.36
CA TYR A 44 -13.29 3.07 3.23
C TYR A 44 -13.05 2.30 4.53
N ASP A 45 -12.67 1.04 4.39
CA ASP A 45 -12.33 0.12 5.49
C ASP A 45 -10.80 -0.10 5.59
N ALA A 46 -10.08 0.11 4.48
CA ALA A 46 -8.63 -0.04 4.40
C ALA A 46 -8.00 1.10 3.59
N VAL A 47 -6.69 1.29 3.72
CA VAL A 47 -5.90 2.23 2.89
C VAL A 47 -4.68 1.54 2.29
N ASN A 48 -4.40 1.83 1.02
CA ASN A 48 -3.20 1.38 0.32
C ASN A 48 -2.09 2.44 0.43
N ILE A 49 -1.08 2.15 1.23
CA ILE A 49 0.09 3.00 1.41
C ILE A 49 1.14 2.61 0.36
N LYS A 50 1.49 3.58 -0.51
CA LYS A 50 2.55 3.44 -1.52
C LYS A 50 3.58 4.54 -1.32
N LEU A 51 4.86 4.20 -1.36
CA LEU A 51 5.93 5.18 -1.14
C LEU A 51 5.92 6.32 -2.17
N ASP A 52 5.54 6.03 -3.41
CA ASP A 52 5.40 7.02 -4.47
C ASP A 52 4.31 8.07 -4.17
N LYS A 53 3.26 7.69 -3.42
CA LYS A 53 2.18 8.60 -3.02
C LYS A 53 2.54 9.40 -1.78
N THR A 54 3.20 8.77 -0.80
CA THR A 54 3.60 9.42 0.45
C THR A 54 4.83 10.30 0.27
N GLY A 55 5.55 10.19 -0.85
CA GLY A 55 6.82 10.87 -1.06
C GLY A 55 7.97 10.27 -0.25
N GLY A 56 7.88 8.98 0.09
CA GLY A 56 8.96 8.22 0.74
C GLY A 56 8.58 7.56 2.06
N LEU A 57 9.56 6.84 2.62
CA LEU A 57 9.40 5.97 3.80
C LEU A 57 9.01 6.73 5.07
N THR A 58 9.58 7.92 5.31
CA THR A 58 9.32 8.69 6.53
C THR A 58 7.84 9.04 6.68
N GLU A 59 7.23 9.57 5.63
CA GLU A 59 5.79 9.88 5.63
C GLU A 59 4.95 8.60 5.63
N ALA A 60 5.39 7.54 4.96
CA ALA A 60 4.66 6.27 4.93
C ALA A 60 4.55 5.62 6.32
N LEU A 61 5.62 5.64 7.12
CA LEU A 61 5.60 5.15 8.51
C LEU A 61 4.63 5.98 9.37
N ALA A 62 4.72 7.31 9.27
CA ALA A 62 3.81 8.18 9.99
C ALA A 62 2.34 8.02 9.54
N MET A 63 2.11 7.76 8.25
CA MET A 63 0.79 7.47 7.70
C MET A 63 0.24 6.13 8.17
N ALA A 64 1.07 5.09 8.28
CA ALA A 64 0.67 3.80 8.80
C ALA A 64 0.19 3.91 10.25
N ASP A 65 0.96 4.60 11.12
CA ASP A 65 0.57 4.85 12.51
C ASP A 65 -0.77 5.62 12.60
N ALA A 66 -0.92 6.66 11.79
CA ALA A 66 -2.14 7.47 11.75
C ALA A 66 -3.36 6.69 11.23
N ALA A 67 -3.18 5.85 10.21
CA ALA A 67 -4.24 5.01 9.65
C ALA A 67 -4.72 3.97 10.67
N GLN A 68 -3.80 3.31 11.40
CA GLN A 68 -4.15 2.38 12.47
C GLN A 68 -4.90 3.08 13.61
N ALA A 69 -4.46 4.27 14.02
CA ALA A 69 -5.15 5.07 15.04
C ALA A 69 -6.59 5.45 14.64
N LEU A 70 -6.85 5.56 13.33
CA LEU A 70 -8.19 5.79 12.76
C LEU A 70 -9.01 4.52 12.54
N GLY A 71 -8.41 3.34 12.76
CA GLY A 71 -9.06 2.04 12.64
C GLY A 71 -9.07 1.45 11.23
N PHE A 72 -8.24 1.94 10.31
CA PHE A 72 -8.11 1.35 8.98
C PHE A 72 -7.25 0.08 8.99
N ASP A 73 -7.65 -0.90 8.19
CA ASP A 73 -6.71 -1.94 7.76
C ASP A 73 -5.66 -1.33 6.82
N ILE A 74 -4.42 -1.81 6.90
CA ILE A 74 -3.33 -1.35 6.03
C ILE A 74 -3.09 -2.36 4.91
N MET A 75 -3.06 -1.84 3.69
CA MET A 75 -2.41 -2.46 2.55
C MET A 75 -1.11 -1.70 2.25
N VAL A 76 -0.01 -2.40 2.02
CA VAL A 76 1.24 -1.81 1.53
C VAL A 76 1.38 -2.20 0.08
N GLY A 77 1.24 -1.23 -0.82
CA GLY A 77 1.29 -1.44 -2.25
C GLY A 77 2.54 -0.85 -2.89
N CYS A 78 2.62 -1.02 -4.21
CA CYS A 78 3.68 -0.42 -5.01
C CYS A 78 3.17 0.11 -6.35
N MET A 79 4.05 0.83 -7.05
CA MET A 79 3.99 0.98 -8.50
C MET A 79 4.73 -0.19 -9.16
N VAL A 80 4.52 -0.40 -10.46
CA VAL A 80 5.35 -1.32 -11.26
C VAL A 80 6.78 -0.76 -11.32
N ALA A 81 7.65 -1.28 -10.47
CA ALA A 81 9.01 -0.78 -10.26
C ALA A 81 9.97 -1.89 -9.83
N THR A 82 11.27 -1.59 -9.88
CA THR A 82 12.34 -2.55 -9.53
C THR A 82 12.37 -2.86 -8.02
N SER A 83 13.11 -3.91 -7.63
CA SER A 83 13.31 -4.31 -6.23
C SER A 83 13.77 -3.18 -5.31
N LEU A 84 14.49 -2.19 -5.86
CA LEU A 84 14.94 -1.01 -5.11
C LEU A 84 13.79 -0.19 -4.53
N ALA A 85 12.65 -0.10 -5.23
CA ALA A 85 11.48 0.63 -4.73
C ALA A 85 10.70 -0.18 -3.68
N MET A 86 10.73 -1.51 -3.79
CA MET A 86 10.08 -2.41 -2.83
C MET A 86 10.83 -2.48 -1.50
N ALA A 87 12.17 -2.41 -1.54
CA ALA A 87 13.04 -2.58 -0.38
C ALA A 87 12.66 -1.72 0.84
N PRO A 88 12.52 -0.38 0.74
CA PRO A 88 12.02 0.44 1.85
C PRO A 88 10.57 0.13 2.24
N ALA A 89 9.71 -0.23 1.27
CA ALA A 89 8.31 -0.52 1.53
C ALA A 89 8.13 -1.79 2.40
N MET A 90 9.09 -2.72 2.35
CA MET A 90 9.10 -3.91 3.21
C MET A 90 9.09 -3.58 4.70
N LEU A 91 9.61 -2.41 5.11
CA LEU A 91 9.61 -2.00 6.51
C LEU A 91 8.22 -1.67 7.06
N LEU A 92 7.23 -1.46 6.18
CA LEU A 92 5.83 -1.24 6.54
C LEU A 92 5.06 -2.54 6.72
N THR A 93 5.54 -3.68 6.19
CA THR A 93 4.77 -4.93 6.15
C THR A 93 4.39 -5.50 7.52
N PRO A 94 5.14 -5.28 8.63
CA PRO A 94 4.67 -5.71 9.95
C PRO A 94 3.36 -5.03 10.40
N GLN A 95 3.02 -3.87 9.84
CA GLN A 95 1.78 -3.14 10.11
C GLN A 95 0.65 -3.49 9.13
N ALA A 96 0.96 -4.24 8.08
CA ALA A 96 0.08 -4.47 6.94
C ALA A 96 -0.74 -5.76 7.09
N ARG A 97 -2.02 -5.66 6.77
CA ARG A 97 -2.90 -6.82 6.57
C ARG A 97 -2.76 -7.41 5.17
N PHE A 98 -2.47 -6.56 4.19
CA PHE A 98 -2.27 -6.93 2.79
C PHE A 98 -0.95 -6.34 2.26
N VAL A 99 -0.23 -7.08 1.44
CA VAL A 99 1.04 -6.64 0.86
C VAL A 99 1.00 -6.91 -0.64
N ASP A 100 1.20 -5.85 -1.42
CA ASP A 100 1.26 -5.82 -2.88
C ASP A 100 2.59 -5.21 -3.30
N LEU A 101 3.65 -5.99 -3.17
CA LEU A 101 5.03 -5.63 -3.51
C LEU A 101 5.55 -6.53 -4.63
N ASP A 102 4.76 -6.67 -5.68
CA ASP A 102 5.01 -7.58 -6.81
C ASP A 102 5.61 -6.88 -8.04
N GLY A 103 5.79 -5.55 -7.99
CA GLY A 103 6.35 -4.74 -9.07
C GLY A 103 7.54 -5.40 -9.81
N PRO A 104 8.55 -5.94 -9.09
CA PRO A 104 9.68 -6.63 -9.72
C PRO A 104 9.32 -7.88 -10.52
N LEU A 105 8.30 -8.63 -10.10
CA LEU A 105 7.84 -9.85 -10.75
C LEU A 105 7.15 -9.56 -12.10
N LEU A 106 6.69 -8.32 -12.28
CA LEU A 106 6.06 -7.85 -13.52
C LEU A 106 7.10 -7.35 -14.54
N LEU A 107 8.37 -7.22 -14.15
CA LEU A 107 9.44 -6.73 -15.01
C LEU A 107 10.16 -7.87 -15.75
N ALA A 108 10.47 -7.67 -17.03
CA ALA A 108 11.32 -8.59 -17.78
C ALA A 108 12.77 -8.65 -17.25
N ARG A 109 13.22 -7.58 -16.58
CA ARG A 109 14.53 -7.49 -15.94
C ARG A 109 14.47 -6.58 -14.72
N ASP A 110 14.98 -7.07 -13.59
CA ASP A 110 15.16 -6.33 -12.35
C ASP A 110 16.65 -6.03 -12.08
N ARG A 111 16.97 -5.45 -10.91
CA ARG A 111 18.34 -5.17 -10.43
C ARG A 111 19.16 -6.46 -10.27
N ASP A 112 20.49 -6.33 -10.33
CA ASP A 112 21.40 -7.45 -10.10
C ASP A 112 21.30 -7.96 -8.65
N HIS A 113 21.41 -7.03 -7.68
CA HIS A 113 21.07 -7.28 -6.27
C HIS A 113 19.57 -7.02 -6.04
N ARG A 114 18.71 -7.96 -6.43
CA ARG A 114 17.24 -7.84 -6.26
C ARG A 114 16.75 -8.42 -4.93
N LEU A 115 15.51 -8.11 -4.57
CA LEU A 115 14.80 -8.84 -3.53
C LEU A 115 14.67 -10.31 -3.93
N ARG A 116 14.77 -11.18 -2.95
CA ARG A 116 14.51 -12.61 -3.15
C ARG A 116 13.00 -12.84 -3.05
N TYR A 117 12.47 -13.50 -4.08
CA TYR A 117 11.11 -14.04 -4.09
C TYR A 117 11.19 -15.58 -4.18
N ASP A 118 10.45 -16.27 -3.31
CA ASP A 118 10.22 -17.72 -3.37
C ASP A 118 8.72 -17.96 -3.54
N GLY A 119 8.29 -18.18 -4.78
CA GLY A 119 6.89 -18.01 -5.16
C GLY A 119 6.42 -16.58 -4.84
N SER A 120 5.38 -16.46 -4.02
CA SER A 120 4.86 -15.16 -3.54
C SER A 120 5.43 -14.71 -2.19
N LEU A 121 6.41 -15.43 -1.63
CA LEU A 121 7.09 -15.02 -0.40
C LEU A 121 8.27 -14.11 -0.75
N VAL A 122 8.23 -12.86 -0.29
CA VAL A 122 9.32 -11.88 -0.46
C VAL A 122 10.16 -11.77 0.81
N TYR A 123 11.48 -11.68 0.67
CA TYR A 123 12.43 -11.58 1.79
C TYR A 123 13.00 -10.16 1.93
N PRO A 124 13.37 -9.72 3.15
CA PRO A 124 13.97 -8.40 3.38
C PRO A 124 15.17 -8.12 2.46
N ALA A 125 15.36 -6.85 2.12
CA ALA A 125 16.49 -6.41 1.33
C ALA A 125 17.83 -6.68 2.05
N GLU A 126 18.84 -7.03 1.27
CA GLU A 126 20.23 -7.02 1.71
C GLU A 126 20.83 -5.62 1.46
N ALA A 127 21.86 -5.24 2.22
CA ALA A 127 22.52 -3.94 2.09
C ALA A 127 23.14 -3.68 0.70
N ALA A 128 23.44 -4.74 -0.06
CA ALA A 128 23.87 -4.64 -1.45
C ALA A 128 22.79 -4.07 -2.39
N LEU A 129 21.52 -4.15 -2.00
CA LEU A 129 20.40 -3.51 -2.68
C LEU A 129 20.08 -2.15 -2.05
N TRP A 130 19.67 -2.16 -0.78
CA TRP A 130 19.22 -0.99 -0.04
C TRP A 130 19.07 -1.31 1.46
N GLY A 131 19.50 -0.38 2.32
CA GLY A 131 19.60 -0.57 3.78
C GLY A 131 20.93 -1.16 4.20
#